data_AF-A0A851D1N3-F1
#
_entry.id   AF-A0A851D1N3-F1
#
_cell.length_a   1.000
_cell.length_b   1.000
_cell.length_c   1.000
_cell.angle_alpha   90.00
_cell.angle_beta   90.00
_cell.angle_gamma   90.00
#
_symmetry.space_group_name_H-M   'P 1'
#
loop_
_entity.id
_entity.type
_entity.pdbx_description
1 polymer ?
#
loop_
_entity_poly.entity_id
_entity_poly.type
_entity_poly.pdbx_seq_one_letter_code
_entity_poly.pdbx_strand_id
1 'polypeptide(L)' 'NPCDDKRHRDIWSKEKTCDRLPKFLVVGPQKTGKFSLYFNKVCYVNSPSPKTFEEVQFFNRNNYHRGIDW' A
#
# COMPACT_ATOMS: atom_id res chain seq x y z
N ASN A 1 4.21 -13.35 2.29
CA ASN A 1 4.55 -12.19 3.12
C ASN A 1 6.06 -12.19 3.38
N PRO A 2 6.83 -11.19 2.91
CA PRO A 2 8.27 -11.06 3.19
C PRO A 2 8.63 -10.95 4.68
N CYS A 3 7.67 -10.59 5.53
CA CYS A 3 7.87 -10.45 6.99
C CYS A 3 7.72 -11.76 7.77
N ASP A 4 6.94 -12.71 7.23
CA ASP A 4 6.64 -13.97 7.92
C ASP A 4 7.35 -15.17 7.27
N ASP A 5 7.67 -15.09 5.98
CA ASP A 5 8.24 -16.19 5.21
C ASP A 5 9.62 -15.81 4.65
N LYS A 6 10.64 -16.55 5.09
CA LYS A 6 12.03 -16.38 4.65
C LYS A 6 12.18 -16.44 3.13
N ARG A 7 11.42 -17.31 2.43
CA ARG A 7 11.48 -17.43 0.96
C ARG A 7 11.05 -16.15 0.26
N HIS A 8 10.03 -15.48 0.79
CA HIS A 8 9.56 -14.19 0.26
C HIS A 8 10.54 -13.06 0.58
N ARG A 9 11.26 -13.14 1.71
CA ARG A 9 12.31 -12.19 2.07
C ARG A 9 13.56 -12.34 1.21
N ASP A 10 13.93 -13.58 0.89
CA ASP A 10 15.16 -13.89 0.13
C ASP A 10 15.06 -13.40 -1.33
N ILE A 11 13.85 -13.30 -1.89
CA ILE A 11 13.60 -12.71 -3.23
C ILE A 11 13.34 -11.20 -3.21
N TRP A 12 13.24 -10.59 -2.02
CA TRP A 12 13.05 -9.15 -1.85
C TRP A 12 14.38 -8.44 -1.63
N SER A 13 14.46 -7.13 -1.86
CA SER A 13 15.71 -6.37 -1.69
C SER A 13 16.14 -6.34 -0.22
N LYS A 14 17.44 -6.54 0.04
CA LYS A 14 18.03 -6.60 1.38
C LYS A 14 17.92 -5.29 2.17
N GLU A 15 17.76 -4.16 1.47
CA GLU A 15 17.65 -2.83 2.06
C GLU A 15 16.23 -2.52 2.55
N LYS A 16 15.28 -3.41 2.30
CA LYS A 16 13.86 -3.19 2.59
C LYS A 16 13.47 -3.75 3.94
N THR A 17 12.57 -3.03 4.61
CA THR A 17 12.06 -3.38 5.93
C THR A 17 10.55 -3.50 5.92
N CYS A 18 10.04 -4.36 6.80
CA CYS A 18 8.62 -4.61 6.99
C CYS A 18 7.82 -3.37 7.41
N ASP A 19 8.47 -2.39 8.03
CA ASP A 19 7.84 -1.15 8.49
C ASP A 19 7.31 -0.27 7.35
N ARG A 20 7.77 -0.51 6.12
CA ARG A 20 7.31 0.21 4.93
C ARG A 20 6.04 -0.36 4.31
N LEU A 21 5.57 -1.54 4.74
CA LEU A 21 4.34 -2.15 4.23
C LEU A 21 3.10 -1.56 4.93
N PRO A 22 1.98 -1.42 4.21
CA PRO A 22 0.75 -0.90 4.79
C PRO A 22 0.22 -1.87 5.86
N LYS A 23 0.03 -1.36 7.08
CA LYS A 23 -0.55 -2.10 8.21
C LYS A 23 -2.08 -2.13 8.19
N PHE A 24 -2.69 -1.23 7.42
CA PHE A 24 -4.13 -1.09 7.30
C PHE A 24 -4.50 -0.74 5.85
N LEU A 25 -5.56 -1.35 5.34
CA LEU A 25 -6.05 -1.17 3.98
C LEU A 25 -7.56 -0.95 4.04
N VAL A 26 -8.05 0.16 3.49
CA VAL A 26 -9.49 0.33 3.23
C VAL A 26 -9.77 0.02 1.78
N VAL A 27 -10.65 -0.96 1.59
CA VAL A 27 -11.11 -1.41 0.28
C VAL A 27 -12.58 -1.06 0.12
N GLY A 28 -12.99 -0.75 -1.10
CA GLY A 28 -14.39 -0.75 -1.51
C GLY A 28 -14.64 0.20 -2.68
N PRO A 29 -15.91 0.45 -3.03
CA PRO A 29 -16.25 1.14 -4.26
C PRO A 29 -15.72 2.58 -4.28
N GLN A 30 -15.33 3.03 -5.47
CA GLN A 30 -14.81 4.38 -5.67
C GLN A 30 -15.92 5.41 -5.45
N LYS A 31 -15.55 6.62 -4.99
CA LYS A 31 -16.45 7.77 -4.75
C LYS A 31 -17.49 7.62 -3.61
N THR A 32 -17.43 6.58 -2.77
CA THR A 32 -18.05 6.67 -1.44
C THR A 32 -17.11 7.52 -0.59
N GLY A 33 -17.60 8.58 0.07
CA GLY A 33 -16.82 9.58 0.82
C GLY A 33 -16.00 9.04 2.00
N LYS A 34 -15.04 8.14 1.73
CA LYS A 34 -14.17 7.46 2.70
C LYS A 34 -13.06 8.35 3.23
N PHE A 35 -12.90 9.55 2.66
CA PHE A 35 -11.91 10.53 3.09
C PHE A 35 -12.13 10.98 4.56
N SER A 36 -13.37 10.98 5.06
CA SER A 36 -13.70 11.48 6.41
C SER A 36 -13.37 10.52 7.57
N LEU A 37 -12.94 9.28 7.31
CA LEU A 37 -12.66 8.28 8.37
C LEU A 37 -11.17 8.14 8.73
N TYR A 38 -10.27 8.79 7.97
CA TYR A 38 -8.83 8.57 8.07
C TYR A 38 -8.05 9.62 8.87
N PHE A 39 -8.70 10.69 9.32
CA PHE A 39 -8.04 11.75 10.08
C PHE A 39 -7.96 11.41 11.57
N ASN A 40 -7.20 10.37 11.91
CA ASN A 40 -6.66 10.23 13.26
C ASN A 40 -5.16 10.52 13.19
N LYS A 41 -4.64 11.38 14.09
CA LYS A 41 -3.25 11.90 14.09
C LYS A 41 -2.14 10.83 14.20
N VAL A 42 -2.52 9.56 14.24
CA VAL A 42 -1.66 8.40 14.51
C VAL A 42 -1.31 7.64 13.21
N CYS A 43 -1.99 7.91 12.10
CA CYS A 43 -1.77 7.19 10.84
C CYS A 43 -1.02 8.04 9.82
N TYR A 44 0.12 7.55 9.33
CA TYR A 44 0.76 8.08 8.12
C TYR A 44 -0.03 7.61 6.89
N VAL A 45 -0.46 8.57 6.06
CA VAL A 45 -1.15 8.32 4.79
C VAL A 45 -0.16 8.23 3.63
N ASN A 46 -0.60 7.59 2.53
CA ASN A 46 0.21 7.42 1.33
C ASN A 46 0.50 8.75 0.63
N SER A 47 1.64 8.82 -0.07
CA SER A 47 1.94 9.95 -0.97
C SER A 47 0.95 9.97 -2.14
N PRO A 48 0.45 11.16 -2.53
CA PRO A 48 -0.53 11.26 -3.59
C PRO A 48 0.07 10.91 -4.96
N SER A 49 -0.68 10.13 -5.74
CA SER A 49 -0.42 9.81 -7.13
C SER A 49 -1.01 10.89 -8.04
N PRO A 50 -0.30 11.29 -9.12
CA PRO A 50 -0.83 12.28 -10.07
C PRO A 50 -2.06 11.79 -10.86
N LYS A 51 -2.34 10.48 -10.88
CA LYS A 51 -3.46 9.89 -11.63
C LYS A 51 -4.65 9.52 -10.74
N THR A 52 -4.38 9.15 -9.50
CA THR A 52 -5.36 8.54 -8.58
C THR A 52 -5.43 9.26 -7.23
N PHE A 53 -4.74 10.40 -7.11
CA PHE A 53 -4.68 11.23 -5.90
C PHE A 53 -4.29 10.39 -4.68
N GLU A 54 -5.13 10.29 -3.66
CA GLU A 54 -4.83 9.57 -2.42
C GLU A 54 -4.90 8.03 -2.58
N GLU A 55 -5.51 7.54 -3.66
CA GLU A 55 -5.65 6.10 -3.90
C GLU A 55 -4.38 5.52 -4.52
N VAL A 56 -3.72 4.60 -3.82
CA VAL A 56 -2.59 3.83 -4.36
C VAL A 56 -3.05 2.90 -5.48
N GLN A 57 -4.25 2.32 -5.39
CA GLN A 57 -4.78 1.35 -6.37
C GLN A 57 -3.80 0.21 -6.73
N PHE A 58 -2.96 -0.23 -5.78
CA PHE A 58 -1.95 -1.27 -6.02
C PHE A 58 -2.56 -2.58 -6.53
N PHE A 59 -3.66 -3.03 -5.90
CA PHE A 59 -4.35 -4.27 -6.26
C PHE A 59 -5.19 -4.15 -7.54
N ASN A 60 -5.06 -3.06 -8.30
CA ASN A 60 -5.59 -3.03 -9.66
C ASN A 60 -4.69 -3.90 -10.57
N ARG A 61 -5.29 -4.40 -11.66
CA ARG A 61 -4.64 -5.39 -12.53
C ARG A 61 -3.29 -4.92 -13.10
N ASN A 62 -3.15 -3.63 -13.41
CA ASN A 62 -1.96 -3.09 -14.05
C ASN A 62 -0.84 -2.73 -13.08
N ASN A 63 -1.17 -2.22 -11.89
CA ASN A 63 -0.20 -1.82 -10.87
C ASN A 63 0.32 -3.02 -10.10
N TYR A 64 -0.50 -4.06 -9.91
CA TYR A 64 -0.08 -5.27 -9.21
C TYR A 64 1.11 -5.95 -9.89
N HIS A 65 1.14 -5.95 -11.22
CA HIS A 65 2.24 -6.53 -12.01
C HIS A 65 3.56 -5.76 -11.90
N ARG A 66 3.54 -4.53 -11.38
CA ARG A 66 4.75 -3.72 -11.16
C ARG A 66 5.50 -4.14 -9.89
N GLY A 67 4.91 -5.03 -9.10
CA GLY A 67 5.52 -5.57 -7.89
C GLY A 67 5.40 -4.64 -6.69
N ILE A 68 5.77 -5.14 -5.51
CA ILE A 68 5.58 -4.48 -4.21
C ILE A 68 6.39 -3.19 -4.02
N ASP A 69 7.34 -2.92 -4.91
CA ASP A 69 8.17 -1.71 -4.91
C ASP A 69 7.64 -0.61 -5.86
N TRP A 70 6.41 -0.77 -6.37
CA TRP A 70 5.73 0.18 -7.25
C TRP A 70 5.52 1.56 -6.62
#